data_AF-A0A503AHL8-F1
#
_entry.id   AF-A0A503AHL8-F1
#
_cell.length_a   1.000
_cell.length_b   1.000
_cell.length_c   1.000
_cell.angle_alpha   90.00
_cell.angle_beta   90.00
_cell.angle_gamma   90.00
#
_symmetry.space_group_name_H-M   'P 1'
#
loop_
_entity.id
_entity.type
_entity.pdbx_description
1 polymer ?
#
loop_
_entity_poly.entity_id
_entity_poly.type
_entity_poly.pdbx_seq_one_letter_code
_entity_poly.pdbx_strand_id
1 'polypeptide(L)'
;MISVVSPAAVVGSAREALHLPAGANTDDEYWIATLRRLAGYQCPCSPRTLIAAVIESHRNLVSIDDTFVEQLERLVDALVAAGDLLELSDVTTLDETVKATWLFAAPPSFIIHPSGTAFVVGLASDDPLPLPAELRERVKARAATRMIEALEGEDLALLLDGIGFRQLSLDTWLKVPKMEDAGSLIAGMDARLGGRSAISDTKDTRILDWTVETRRYRDRWRAPLRQTGCFIVRRPQAYGADLWAYARFNLGQLEALVDLPLPGSRWRGCDSAWRIQLALDARAGRPQRYRVRSTDAFSDFDLFFPLPSWARRRLGVVGEERKPANCLMSFRMPANQVDAERAFLRDYLYFECEK
;
A
#
# COMPACT_ATOMS: atom_id res chain seq x y z
N MET A 1 -41.41 25.17 17.10
CA MET A 1 -41.08 24.49 18.38
C MET A 1 -39.64 24.01 18.24
N ILE A 2 -38.71 24.49 19.07
CA ILE A 2 -37.30 24.07 19.04
C ILE A 2 -37.15 22.97 20.09
N SER A 3 -36.77 21.76 19.68
CA SER A 3 -36.50 20.62 20.58
C SER A 3 -35.00 20.39 20.72
N VAL A 4 -34.53 20.10 21.93
CA VAL A 4 -33.14 19.68 22.16
C VAL A 4 -32.95 18.28 21.60
N VAL A 5 -31.99 18.12 20.69
CA VAL A 5 -31.64 16.83 20.07
C VAL A 5 -30.42 16.26 20.79
N SER A 6 -30.43 14.96 21.07
CA SER A 6 -29.28 14.29 21.69
C SER A 6 -28.14 14.08 20.69
N PRO A 7 -26.87 14.05 21.13
CA PRO A 7 -25.75 13.73 20.25
C PRO A 7 -25.93 12.42 19.48
N ALA A 8 -26.49 11.39 20.14
CA ALA A 8 -26.78 10.10 19.53
C ALA A 8 -27.79 10.21 18.37
N ALA A 9 -28.81 11.06 18.49
CA ALA A 9 -29.78 11.28 17.42
C ALA A 9 -29.15 12.03 16.23
N VAL A 10 -28.25 12.98 16.49
CA VAL A 10 -27.49 13.67 15.43
C VAL A 10 -26.58 12.69 14.69
N VAL A 11 -25.83 11.84 15.41
CA VAL A 11 -24.98 10.80 14.81
C VAL A 11 -25.81 9.80 14.02
N GLY A 12 -26.97 9.38 14.53
CA GLY A 12 -27.88 8.49 13.81
C GLY A 12 -28.36 9.06 12.48
N SER A 13 -28.77 10.33 12.47
CA SER A 13 -29.16 11.02 11.24
C SER A 13 -27.99 11.21 10.28
N ALA A 14 -26.79 11.50 10.79
CA ALA A 14 -25.58 11.61 9.98
C ALA A 14 -25.21 10.26 9.33
N ARG A 15 -25.33 9.14 10.05
CA ARG A 15 -25.09 7.79 9.49
C ARG A 15 -26.02 7.50 8.32
N GLU A 16 -27.31 7.82 8.45
CA GLU A 16 -28.27 7.65 7.36
C GLU A 16 -27.91 8.51 6.13
N ALA A 17 -27.56 9.78 6.35
CA ALA A 17 -27.12 10.69 5.28
C ALA A 17 -25.78 10.29 4.62
N LEU A 18 -24.98 9.49 5.33
CA LEU A 18 -23.72 8.91 4.86
C LEU A 18 -23.89 7.50 4.28
N HIS A 19 -25.12 7.00 4.20
CA HIS A 19 -25.46 5.65 3.72
C HIS A 19 -24.78 4.52 4.53
N LEU A 20 -24.63 4.73 5.83
CA LEU A 20 -24.10 3.75 6.76
C LEU A 20 -25.23 3.01 7.48
N PRO A 21 -24.98 1.79 8.00
CA PRO A 21 -25.94 1.09 8.84
C PRO A 21 -26.40 1.97 10.02
N ALA A 22 -27.69 1.85 10.36
CA ALA A 22 -28.27 2.58 11.48
C ALA A 22 -27.50 2.31 12.78
N GLY A 23 -27.21 3.37 13.53
CA GLY A 23 -26.44 3.29 14.76
C GLY A 23 -26.19 4.67 15.37
N ALA A 24 -25.62 4.69 16.57
CA ALA A 24 -25.29 5.93 17.30
C ALA A 24 -23.78 6.10 17.55
N ASN A 25 -22.96 5.22 16.97
CA ASN A 25 -21.52 5.18 17.20
C ASN A 25 -20.74 5.88 16.08
N THR A 26 -19.59 6.44 16.44
CA THR A 26 -18.63 7.10 15.57
C THR A 26 -17.37 6.23 15.39
N ASP A 27 -17.55 5.12 14.68
CA ASP A 27 -16.48 4.19 14.32
C ASP A 27 -15.65 4.67 13.11
N ASP A 28 -14.58 3.96 12.77
CA ASP A 28 -13.73 4.29 11.61
C ASP A 28 -14.56 4.40 10.31
N GLU A 29 -15.62 3.58 10.15
CA GLU A 29 -16.51 3.64 8.99
C GLU A 29 -17.26 4.97 8.91
N TYR A 30 -17.79 5.45 10.03
CA TYR A 30 -18.40 6.79 10.16
C TYR A 30 -17.42 7.90 9.76
N TRP A 31 -16.19 7.84 10.29
CA TRP A 31 -15.20 8.88 10.04
C TRP A 31 -14.69 8.88 8.61
N ILE A 32 -14.50 7.71 7.99
CA ILE A 32 -14.16 7.59 6.57
C ILE A 32 -15.26 8.20 5.70
N ALA A 33 -16.53 7.88 5.96
CA ALA A 33 -17.64 8.45 5.18
C ALA A 33 -17.76 9.97 5.37
N THR A 34 -17.56 10.46 6.59
CA THR A 34 -17.52 11.89 6.91
C THR A 34 -16.38 12.62 6.19
N LEU A 35 -15.17 12.06 6.25
CA LEU A 35 -13.99 12.61 5.57
C LEU A 35 -14.21 12.67 4.06
N ARG A 36 -14.78 11.63 3.45
CA ARG A 36 -15.15 11.60 2.03
C ARG A 36 -16.13 12.72 1.68
N ARG A 37 -17.19 12.89 2.48
CA ARG A 37 -18.19 13.94 2.29
C ARG A 37 -17.56 15.34 2.36
N LEU A 38 -16.74 15.60 3.37
CA LEU A 38 -16.09 16.90 3.53
C LEU A 38 -15.03 17.14 2.46
N ALA A 39 -14.28 16.11 2.06
CA ALA A 39 -13.29 16.23 1.00
C ALA A 39 -13.94 16.59 -0.35
N GLY A 40 -15.14 16.08 -0.65
CA GLY A 40 -15.89 16.45 -1.85
C GLY A 40 -16.15 17.95 -1.97
N TYR A 41 -16.36 18.64 -0.84
CA TYR A 41 -16.60 20.09 -0.81
C TYR A 41 -15.34 20.93 -0.61
N GLN A 42 -14.37 20.43 0.16
CA GLN A 42 -13.22 21.22 0.58
C GLN A 42 -11.97 21.03 -0.27
N CYS A 43 -11.86 19.93 -1.01
CA CYS A 43 -10.72 19.76 -1.89
C CYS A 43 -10.77 20.77 -3.06
N PRO A 44 -9.64 21.37 -3.45
CA PRO A 44 -8.30 21.13 -2.91
C PRO A 44 -8.04 21.83 -1.55
N CYS A 45 -7.45 21.11 -0.59
CA CYS A 45 -7.12 21.67 0.73
C CYS A 45 -5.92 20.96 1.38
N SER A 46 -5.41 21.47 2.50
CA SER A 46 -4.40 20.77 3.29
C SER A 46 -5.04 19.65 4.14
N PRO A 47 -4.30 18.58 4.50
CA PRO A 47 -4.79 17.56 5.45
C PRO A 47 -5.32 18.15 6.76
N ARG A 48 -4.62 19.15 7.29
CA ARG A 48 -5.04 19.88 8.50
C ARG A 48 -6.37 20.60 8.34
N THR A 49 -6.62 21.19 7.18
CA THR A 49 -7.89 21.86 6.88
C THR A 49 -9.06 20.86 6.89
N LEU A 50 -8.88 19.71 6.24
CA LEU A 50 -9.89 18.66 6.21
C LEU A 50 -10.20 18.10 7.61
N ILE A 51 -9.16 17.84 8.40
CA ILE A 51 -9.30 17.37 9.79
C ILE A 51 -9.99 18.42 10.66
N ALA A 52 -9.58 19.70 10.56
CA ALA A 52 -10.21 20.79 11.28
C ALA A 52 -11.71 20.92 10.97
N ALA A 53 -12.10 20.66 9.71
CA ALA A 53 -13.51 20.66 9.33
C ALA A 53 -14.32 19.53 9.99
N VAL A 54 -13.76 18.33 10.10
CA VAL A 54 -14.38 17.21 10.84
C VAL A 54 -14.55 17.58 12.31
N ILE A 55 -13.49 18.12 12.91
CA ILE A 55 -13.47 18.52 14.33
C ILE A 55 -14.54 19.58 14.59
N GLU A 56 -14.60 20.63 13.78
CA GLU A 56 -15.56 21.72 13.97
C GLU A 56 -17.01 21.24 13.83
N SER A 57 -17.29 20.36 12.85
CA SER A 57 -18.64 19.83 12.66
C SER A 57 -19.07 18.84 13.76
N HIS A 58 -18.14 18.34 14.59
CA HIS A 58 -18.40 17.34 15.64
C HIS A 58 -18.05 17.80 17.06
N ARG A 59 -17.66 19.07 17.26
CA ARG A 59 -17.14 19.59 18.54
C ARG A 59 -18.03 19.45 19.77
N ASN A 60 -19.33 19.22 19.56
CA ASN A 60 -20.32 19.00 20.63
C ASN A 60 -20.93 17.59 20.59
N LEU A 61 -20.42 16.72 19.73
CA LEU A 61 -20.92 15.36 19.52
C LEU A 61 -19.96 14.30 20.07
N VAL A 62 -18.65 14.59 20.04
CA VAL A 62 -17.60 13.67 20.50
C VAL A 62 -16.54 14.43 21.30
N SER A 63 -15.83 13.71 22.16
CA SER A 63 -14.63 14.24 22.81
C SER A 63 -13.52 14.40 21.77
N ILE A 64 -12.89 15.56 21.76
CA ILE A 64 -11.75 15.85 20.89
C ILE A 64 -10.49 15.83 21.77
N ASP A 65 -9.64 14.85 21.54
CA ASP A 65 -8.32 14.72 22.16
C ASP A 65 -7.26 14.36 21.09
N ASP A 66 -6.00 14.29 21.49
CA ASP A 66 -4.90 13.98 20.57
C ASP A 66 -5.08 12.60 19.90
N THR A 67 -5.66 11.64 20.60
CA THR A 67 -5.90 10.29 20.04
C THR A 67 -6.94 10.30 18.93
N PHE A 68 -7.95 11.15 19.04
CA PHE A 68 -8.93 11.37 17.99
C PHE A 68 -8.32 12.06 16.76
N VAL A 69 -7.41 13.02 16.97
CA VAL A 69 -6.69 13.67 15.86
C VAL A 69 -5.80 12.67 15.13
N GLU A 70 -5.02 11.86 15.86
CA GLU A 70 -4.19 10.78 15.29
C GLU A 70 -5.04 9.76 14.53
N GLN A 71 -6.25 9.44 15.03
CA GLN A 71 -7.20 8.58 14.32
C GLN A 71 -7.59 9.19 12.96
N LEU A 72 -7.96 10.47 12.92
CA LEU A 72 -8.34 11.13 11.66
C LEU A 72 -7.18 11.22 10.67
N GLU A 73 -5.96 11.53 11.13
CA GLU A 73 -4.75 11.53 10.29
C GLU A 73 -4.53 10.16 9.64
N ARG A 74 -4.60 9.08 10.42
CA ARG A 74 -4.51 7.71 9.92
C ARG A 74 -5.59 7.39 8.88
N LEU A 75 -6.81 7.90 9.04
CA LEU A 75 -7.91 7.65 8.10
C LEU A 75 -7.76 8.47 6.81
N VAL A 76 -7.21 9.68 6.88
CA VAL A 76 -6.82 10.46 5.69
C VAL A 76 -5.75 9.71 4.89
N ASP A 77 -4.71 9.18 5.55
CA ASP A 77 -3.70 8.34 4.91
C ASP A 77 -4.32 7.11 4.25
N ALA A 78 -5.31 6.49 4.91
CA ALA A 78 -6.05 5.36 4.36
C ALA A 78 -6.85 5.73 3.10
N LEU A 79 -7.46 6.92 3.04
CA LEU A 79 -8.18 7.42 1.86
C LEU A 79 -7.23 7.75 0.69
N VAL A 80 -6.04 8.29 0.98
CA VAL A 80 -4.98 8.47 -0.03
C VAL A 80 -4.50 7.11 -0.55
N ALA A 81 -4.29 6.15 0.34
CA ALA A 81 -3.88 4.80 -0.03
C ALA A 81 -4.95 4.04 -0.83
N ALA A 82 -6.23 4.26 -0.51
CA ALA A 82 -7.38 3.71 -1.24
C ALA A 82 -7.58 4.38 -2.60
N GLY A 83 -7.05 5.59 -2.81
CA GLY A 83 -7.17 6.34 -4.06
C GLY A 83 -8.40 7.25 -4.13
N ASP A 84 -9.06 7.52 -3.00
CA ASP A 84 -10.12 8.53 -2.91
C ASP A 84 -9.57 9.95 -2.90
N LEU A 85 -8.37 10.10 -2.33
CA LEU A 85 -7.64 11.36 -2.27
C LEU A 85 -6.30 11.22 -3.01
N LEU A 86 -5.90 12.29 -3.69
CA LEU A 86 -4.58 12.44 -4.28
C LEU A 86 -3.77 13.40 -3.41
N GLU A 87 -2.59 12.95 -3.01
CA GLU A 87 -1.64 13.79 -2.30
C GLU A 87 -0.62 14.39 -3.29
N LEU A 88 -0.47 15.72 -3.23
CA LEU A 88 0.59 16.45 -3.90
C LEU A 88 1.48 17.09 -2.84
N SER A 89 2.68 16.54 -2.66
CA SER A 89 3.71 17.09 -1.78
C SER A 89 4.53 18.17 -2.51
N ASP A 90 5.24 19.02 -1.76
CA ASP A 90 6.11 20.07 -2.30
C ASP A 90 5.41 21.10 -3.21
N VAL A 91 4.13 21.40 -2.95
CA VAL A 91 3.45 22.51 -3.61
C VAL A 91 4.05 23.81 -3.09
N THR A 92 4.75 24.54 -3.95
CA THR A 92 5.21 25.91 -3.68
C THR A 92 3.99 26.79 -3.45
N THR A 93 3.83 27.26 -2.22
CA THR A 93 2.88 28.32 -1.91
C THR A 93 3.48 29.68 -2.32
N LEU A 94 2.74 30.78 -2.12
CA LEU A 94 3.25 32.14 -2.33
C LEU A 94 4.55 32.43 -1.54
N ASP A 95 4.84 31.62 -0.53
CA ASP A 95 6.12 31.55 0.15
C ASP A 95 6.89 30.30 -0.30
N GLU A 96 7.94 30.48 -1.11
CA GLU A 96 8.78 29.40 -1.65
C GLU A 96 9.48 28.58 -0.55
N THR A 97 9.51 29.08 0.69
CA THR A 97 10.08 28.39 1.85
C THR A 97 9.10 27.43 2.52
N VAL A 98 7.80 27.56 2.25
CA VAL A 98 6.74 26.70 2.81
C VAL A 98 6.30 25.68 1.77
N LYS A 99 6.90 24.49 1.86
CA LYS A 99 6.42 23.29 1.17
C LYS A 99 5.21 22.75 1.91
N ALA A 100 4.03 22.89 1.31
CA ALA A 100 2.78 22.36 1.87
C ALA A 100 2.32 21.11 1.12
N THR A 101 1.80 20.13 1.85
CA THR A 101 1.10 18.99 1.27
C THR A 101 -0.36 19.34 1.03
N TRP A 102 -0.83 19.10 -0.20
CA TRP A 102 -2.22 19.33 -0.60
C TRP A 102 -2.91 18.02 -0.94
N LEU A 103 -4.20 17.96 -0.59
CA LEU A 103 -5.12 16.89 -0.94
C LEU A 103 -6.06 17.37 -2.04
N PHE A 104 -6.29 16.50 -3.01
CA PHE A 104 -7.30 16.66 -4.05
C PHE A 104 -8.25 15.48 -4.01
N ALA A 105 -9.54 15.71 -4.25
CA ALA A 105 -10.49 14.63 -4.50
C ALA A 105 -10.11 13.95 -5.83
N ALA A 106 -9.85 12.64 -5.79
CA ALA A 106 -9.67 11.89 -7.02
C ALA A 106 -11.01 11.81 -7.76
N PRO A 107 -11.06 11.91 -9.09
CA PRO A 107 -12.32 11.78 -9.82
C PRO A 107 -12.89 10.35 -9.66
N PRO A 108 -14.23 10.18 -9.67
CA PRO A 108 -14.86 8.87 -9.60
C PRO A 108 -14.29 7.92 -10.66
N SER A 109 -13.67 6.85 -10.18
CA SER A 109 -12.94 5.90 -10.99
C SER A 109 -13.17 4.47 -10.48
N PHE A 110 -12.89 3.49 -11.33
CA PHE A 110 -12.97 2.09 -10.93
C PHE A 110 -11.75 1.29 -11.42
N ILE A 111 -11.49 0.20 -10.71
CA ILE A 111 -10.44 -0.76 -11.05
C ILE A 111 -11.07 -2.15 -11.09
N ILE A 112 -10.88 -2.87 -12.19
CA ILE A 112 -11.29 -4.27 -12.29
C ILE A 112 -10.14 -5.16 -11.81
N HIS A 113 -10.38 -5.88 -10.73
CA HIS A 113 -9.48 -6.92 -10.26
C HIS A 113 -9.64 -8.19 -11.12
N PRO A 114 -8.60 -9.01 -11.31
CA PRO A 114 -8.71 -10.26 -12.10
C PRO A 114 -9.78 -11.25 -11.60
N SER A 115 -10.26 -11.12 -10.36
CA SER A 115 -11.41 -11.89 -9.84
C SER A 115 -12.77 -11.41 -10.35
N GLY A 116 -12.83 -10.36 -11.18
CA GLY A 116 -14.06 -9.70 -11.63
C GLY A 116 -14.61 -8.65 -10.65
N THR A 117 -14.02 -8.52 -9.46
CA THR A 117 -14.44 -7.50 -8.48
C THR A 117 -14.02 -6.10 -8.92
N ALA A 118 -14.96 -5.14 -8.89
CA ALA A 118 -14.66 -3.74 -9.13
C ALA A 118 -14.33 -3.02 -7.81
N PHE A 119 -13.18 -2.37 -7.74
CA PHE A 119 -12.86 -1.42 -6.68
C PHE A 119 -13.27 -0.02 -7.13
N VAL A 120 -14.06 0.67 -6.31
CA VAL A 120 -14.57 2.01 -6.60
C VAL A 120 -13.80 3.04 -5.78
N VAL A 121 -13.22 4.02 -6.46
CA VAL A 121 -12.34 5.03 -5.84
C VAL A 121 -12.73 6.42 -6.32
N GLY A 122 -12.26 7.43 -5.60
CA GLY A 122 -12.52 8.83 -5.92
C GLY A 122 -13.89 9.30 -5.43
N LEU A 123 -14.11 10.60 -5.53
CA LEU A 123 -15.22 11.31 -4.90
C LEU A 123 -15.80 12.31 -5.91
N ALA A 124 -17.12 12.49 -5.89
CA ALA A 124 -17.74 13.68 -6.48
C ALA A 124 -18.10 14.68 -5.36
N SER A 125 -18.34 15.94 -5.75
CA SER A 125 -18.54 17.05 -4.81
C SER A 125 -19.79 16.88 -3.95
N ASP A 126 -20.90 16.47 -4.55
CA ASP A 126 -22.20 16.40 -3.87
C ASP A 126 -22.54 15.02 -3.31
N ASP A 127 -22.15 13.97 -4.03
CA ASP A 127 -22.30 12.58 -3.61
C ASP A 127 -20.93 11.89 -3.70
N PRO A 128 -20.31 11.51 -2.57
CA PRO A 128 -19.02 10.80 -2.59
C PRO A 128 -19.03 9.48 -3.37
N LEU A 129 -20.21 8.94 -3.69
CA LEU A 129 -20.39 7.71 -4.44
C LEU A 129 -21.60 7.82 -5.40
N PRO A 130 -21.43 8.51 -6.54
CA PRO A 130 -22.51 8.83 -7.48
C PRO A 130 -22.92 7.60 -8.32
N LEU A 131 -23.40 6.55 -7.67
CA LEU A 131 -23.87 5.31 -8.27
C LEU A 131 -25.41 5.26 -8.32
N PRO A 132 -26.01 4.59 -9.31
CA PRO A 132 -27.41 4.19 -9.26
C PRO A 132 -27.71 3.36 -8.01
N ALA A 133 -28.94 3.44 -7.49
CA ALA A 133 -29.34 2.76 -6.24
C ALA A 133 -29.01 1.25 -6.28
N GLU A 134 -29.30 0.58 -7.39
CA GLU A 134 -29.05 -0.85 -7.60
C GLU A 134 -27.58 -1.25 -7.41
N LEU A 135 -26.64 -0.42 -7.90
CA LEU A 135 -25.21 -0.66 -7.70
C LEU A 135 -24.75 -0.23 -6.31
N ARG A 136 -25.29 0.88 -5.80
CA ARG A 136 -24.95 1.42 -4.47
C ARG A 136 -25.26 0.41 -3.36
N GLU A 137 -26.40 -0.28 -3.44
CA GLU A 137 -26.79 -1.33 -2.47
C GLU A 137 -25.82 -2.53 -2.45
N ARG A 138 -25.09 -2.75 -3.54
CA ARG A 138 -24.10 -3.83 -3.67
C ARG A 138 -22.70 -3.43 -3.22
N VAL A 139 -22.48 -2.16 -2.90
CA VAL A 139 -21.17 -1.67 -2.47
C VAL A 139 -20.86 -2.20 -1.08
N LYS A 140 -19.80 -3.00 -0.99
CA LYS A 140 -19.23 -3.45 0.27
C LYS A 140 -18.07 -2.53 0.64
N ALA A 141 -18.18 -1.86 1.78
CA ALA A 141 -17.09 -1.09 2.35
C ALA A 141 -16.21 -1.99 3.21
N ARG A 142 -14.88 -1.81 3.11
CA ARG A 142 -13.92 -2.49 3.98
C ARG A 142 -12.78 -1.54 4.30
N ALA A 143 -12.76 -1.03 5.54
CA ALA A 143 -11.94 0.12 5.90
C ALA A 143 -12.14 1.26 4.86
N ALA A 144 -11.06 1.81 4.30
CA ALA A 144 -11.14 2.86 3.28
C ALA A 144 -11.45 2.34 1.86
N THR A 145 -11.62 1.05 1.63
CA THR A 145 -11.91 0.51 0.28
C THR A 145 -13.41 0.31 0.06
N ARG A 146 -13.86 0.48 -1.19
CA ARG A 146 -15.23 0.22 -1.64
C ARG A 146 -15.19 -0.76 -2.81
N MET A 147 -16.00 -1.81 -2.76
CA MET A 147 -15.96 -2.91 -3.73
C MET A 147 -17.37 -3.30 -4.18
N ILE A 148 -17.49 -3.70 -5.45
CA ILE A 148 -18.68 -4.32 -6.02
C ILE A 148 -18.24 -5.67 -6.60
N GLU A 149 -18.86 -6.75 -6.12
CA GLU A 149 -18.68 -8.08 -6.70
C GLU A 149 -19.57 -8.22 -7.94
N ALA A 150 -19.01 -8.76 -9.02
CA ALA A 150 -19.76 -9.05 -10.24
C ALA A 150 -20.77 -10.18 -9.99
N LEU A 151 -21.98 -10.01 -10.51
CA LEU A 151 -22.95 -11.09 -10.62
C LEU A 151 -22.58 -12.02 -11.80
N GLU A 152 -23.18 -13.21 -11.82
CA GLU A 152 -22.94 -14.16 -12.91
C GLU A 152 -23.33 -13.55 -14.27
N GLY A 153 -22.39 -13.56 -15.22
CA GLY A 153 -22.59 -12.99 -16.56
C GLY A 153 -22.54 -11.46 -16.63
N GLU A 154 -22.29 -10.76 -15.52
CA GLU A 154 -22.25 -9.31 -15.48
C GLU A 154 -20.88 -8.75 -15.88
N ASP A 155 -20.88 -7.73 -16.76
CA ASP A 155 -19.70 -6.93 -17.05
C ASP A 155 -19.73 -5.62 -16.26
N LEU A 156 -19.16 -5.64 -15.05
CA LEU A 156 -19.05 -4.45 -14.21
C LEU A 156 -18.22 -3.34 -14.87
N ALA A 157 -17.28 -3.68 -15.75
CA ALA A 157 -16.47 -2.66 -16.41
C ALA A 157 -17.33 -1.84 -17.37
N LEU A 158 -18.11 -2.52 -18.20
CA LEU A 158 -19.05 -1.88 -19.13
C LEU A 158 -20.11 -1.06 -18.38
N LEU A 159 -20.64 -1.59 -17.28
CA LEU A 159 -21.65 -0.90 -16.46
C LEU A 159 -21.10 0.39 -15.84
N LEU A 160 -19.95 0.33 -15.18
CA LEU A 160 -19.35 1.49 -14.51
C LEU A 160 -18.84 2.54 -15.51
N ASP A 161 -18.30 2.12 -16.65
CA ASP A 161 -17.94 3.01 -17.76
C ASP A 161 -19.17 3.73 -18.32
N GLY A 162 -20.28 3.01 -18.51
CA GLY A 162 -21.57 3.57 -18.96
C GLY A 162 -22.18 4.61 -18.01
N ILE A 163 -21.84 4.57 -16.72
CA ILE A 163 -22.25 5.56 -15.70
C ILE A 163 -21.31 6.79 -15.69
N GLY A 164 -20.18 6.71 -16.40
CA GLY A 164 -19.19 7.80 -16.49
C GLY A 164 -18.05 7.69 -15.49
N PHE A 165 -17.88 6.55 -14.81
CA PHE A 165 -16.67 6.32 -14.02
C PHE A 165 -15.50 6.02 -14.93
N ARG A 166 -14.31 6.52 -14.58
CA ARG A 166 -13.10 6.24 -15.35
C ARG A 166 -12.48 4.91 -14.94
N GLN A 167 -12.20 4.02 -15.89
CA GLN A 167 -11.40 2.84 -15.59
C GLN A 167 -9.92 3.21 -15.40
N LEU A 168 -9.33 2.74 -14.29
CA LEU A 168 -7.89 2.76 -14.03
C LEU A 168 -7.34 1.33 -14.06
N SER A 169 -6.11 1.17 -14.55
CA SER A 169 -5.43 -0.12 -14.43
C SER A 169 -5.03 -0.37 -12.97
N LEU A 170 -5.07 -1.64 -12.58
CA LEU A 170 -4.65 -2.08 -11.24
C LEU A 170 -3.22 -1.63 -10.91
N ASP A 171 -2.34 -1.68 -11.91
CA ASP A 171 -0.95 -1.27 -11.77
C ASP A 171 -0.79 0.24 -11.53
N THR A 172 -1.61 1.06 -12.20
CA THR A 172 -1.64 2.52 -12.02
C THR A 172 -2.11 2.87 -10.61
N TRP A 173 -3.19 2.25 -10.15
CA TRP A 173 -3.78 2.52 -8.85
C TRP A 173 -2.86 2.14 -7.69
N LEU A 174 -2.29 0.93 -7.74
CA LEU A 174 -1.39 0.43 -6.71
C LEU A 174 0.05 0.93 -6.86
N LYS A 175 0.32 1.69 -7.95
CA LYS A 175 1.63 2.19 -8.32
C LYS A 175 2.66 1.06 -8.39
N VAL A 176 2.35 -0.17 -8.79
CA VAL A 176 3.34 -1.27 -8.77
C VAL A 176 4.53 -0.99 -9.71
N PRO A 177 5.74 -1.52 -9.46
CA PRO A 177 6.83 -1.39 -10.40
C PRO A 177 6.55 -2.19 -11.67
N LYS A 178 7.27 -1.91 -12.76
CA LYS A 178 7.15 -2.68 -14.00
C LYS A 178 7.42 -4.17 -13.73
N MET A 179 6.60 -5.04 -14.31
CA MET A 179 6.85 -6.49 -14.30
C MET A 179 8.11 -6.81 -15.12
N GLU A 180 9.03 -7.55 -14.51
CA GLU A 180 10.33 -7.92 -15.08
C GLU A 180 10.68 -9.30 -14.54
N ASP A 181 11.23 -10.20 -15.36
CA ASP A 181 11.76 -11.46 -14.86
C ASP A 181 13.00 -11.23 -13.97
N ALA A 182 13.29 -12.19 -13.08
CA ALA A 182 14.38 -12.07 -12.13
C ALA A 182 15.75 -11.89 -12.81
N GLY A 183 15.96 -12.55 -13.95
CA GLY A 183 17.21 -12.45 -14.72
C GLY A 183 17.44 -11.05 -15.27
N SER A 184 16.43 -10.48 -15.94
CA SER A 184 16.46 -9.12 -16.49
C SER A 184 16.66 -8.06 -15.42
N LEU A 185 15.95 -8.17 -14.28
CA LEU A 185 16.11 -7.23 -13.17
C LEU A 185 17.56 -7.23 -12.66
N ILE A 186 18.15 -8.41 -12.46
CA ILE A 186 19.52 -8.51 -11.95
C ILE A 186 20.54 -8.09 -13.01
N ALA A 187 20.36 -8.47 -14.28
CA ALA A 187 21.23 -8.01 -15.37
C ALA A 187 21.27 -6.47 -15.45
N GLY A 188 20.12 -5.81 -15.28
CA GLY A 188 20.04 -4.35 -15.22
C GLY A 188 20.80 -3.75 -14.02
N MET A 189 20.82 -4.44 -12.87
CA MET A 189 21.61 -4.04 -11.71
C MET A 189 23.12 -4.30 -11.90
N ASP A 190 23.48 -5.43 -12.48
CA ASP A 190 24.86 -5.80 -12.79
C ASP A 190 25.49 -4.82 -13.81
N ALA A 191 24.72 -4.35 -14.79
CA ALA A 191 25.14 -3.32 -15.73
C ALA A 191 25.44 -1.98 -15.03
N ARG A 192 24.66 -1.60 -14.01
CA ARG A 192 24.88 -0.36 -13.23
C ARG A 192 26.11 -0.41 -12.33
N LEU A 193 26.57 -1.62 -11.97
CA LEU A 193 27.85 -1.81 -11.29
C LEU A 193 29.03 -1.65 -12.26
N GLY A 194 28.82 -1.86 -13.57
CA GLY A 194 29.84 -1.68 -14.59
C GLY A 194 30.40 -0.26 -14.61
N GLY A 195 31.74 -0.15 -14.51
CA GLY A 195 32.44 1.14 -14.55
C GLY A 195 32.64 1.85 -13.20
N ARG A 196 32.22 1.25 -12.07
CA ARG A 196 32.47 1.78 -10.73
C ARG A 196 33.70 1.13 -10.10
N SER A 197 34.59 1.94 -9.55
CA SER A 197 35.82 1.49 -8.88
C SER A 197 35.58 1.07 -7.42
N ALA A 198 36.56 0.34 -6.87
CA ALA A 198 36.58 -0.15 -5.50
C ALA A 198 36.36 0.97 -4.47
N ILE A 199 35.47 0.73 -3.51
CA ILE A 199 35.20 1.63 -2.40
C ILE A 199 36.03 1.18 -1.20
N SER A 200 36.89 2.07 -0.70
CA SER A 200 37.87 1.76 0.35
C SER A 200 37.30 1.69 1.77
N ASP A 201 36.03 2.07 1.98
CA ASP A 201 35.40 2.04 3.31
C ASP A 201 34.15 1.16 3.34
N THR A 202 34.32 0.01 3.98
CA THR A 202 33.32 -1.05 4.18
C THR A 202 33.15 -1.41 5.65
N LYS A 203 33.69 -0.61 6.58
CA LYS A 203 33.58 -0.94 8.02
C LYS A 203 32.11 -1.11 8.38
N ASP A 204 31.83 -2.21 9.07
CA ASP A 204 30.50 -2.61 9.54
C ASP A 204 29.43 -2.81 8.45
N THR A 205 29.83 -3.00 7.19
CA THR A 205 28.91 -3.38 6.11
C THR A 205 28.38 -4.78 6.34
N ARG A 206 27.06 -4.96 6.21
CA ARG A 206 26.40 -6.27 6.27
C ARG A 206 25.79 -6.63 4.93
N ILE A 207 25.92 -7.88 4.54
CA ILE A 207 25.28 -8.45 3.35
C ILE A 207 24.02 -9.23 3.76
N LEU A 208 23.02 -9.20 2.90
CA LEU A 208 21.89 -10.12 2.94
C LEU A 208 22.27 -11.35 2.13
N ASP A 209 22.76 -12.37 2.83
CA ASP A 209 23.34 -13.54 2.18
C ASP A 209 22.24 -14.47 1.64
N TRP A 210 22.20 -14.66 0.33
CA TRP A 210 21.27 -15.56 -0.37
C TRP A 210 21.76 -17.01 -0.44
N THR A 211 23.02 -17.27 -0.11
CA THR A 211 23.56 -18.63 -0.06
C THR A 211 23.10 -19.38 1.19
N VAL A 212 22.62 -18.65 2.20
CA VAL A 212 22.15 -19.16 3.48
C VAL A 212 20.71 -19.64 3.37
N GLU A 213 20.51 -20.93 3.59
CA GLU A 213 19.18 -21.53 3.60
C GLU A 213 18.51 -21.34 4.97
N THR A 214 17.78 -20.24 5.13
CA THR A 214 16.94 -19.99 6.30
C THR A 214 15.67 -19.26 5.91
N ARG A 215 14.56 -19.62 6.56
CA ARG A 215 13.27 -18.91 6.42
C ARG A 215 13.28 -17.55 7.13
N ARG A 216 14.15 -17.36 8.12
CA ARG A 216 14.18 -16.15 8.94
C ARG A 216 15.01 -15.07 8.26
N TYR A 217 14.36 -14.05 7.73
CA TYR A 217 15.00 -12.89 7.10
C TYR A 217 16.17 -12.30 7.91
N ARG A 218 16.01 -12.18 9.23
CA ARG A 218 17.03 -11.58 10.10
C ARG A 218 18.33 -12.40 10.14
N ASP A 219 18.23 -13.72 10.02
CA ASP A 219 19.36 -14.65 10.17
C ASP A 219 20.26 -14.67 8.91
N ARG A 220 19.82 -14.03 7.82
CA ARG A 220 20.58 -13.89 6.58
C ARG A 220 21.58 -12.74 6.60
N TRP A 221 21.42 -11.78 7.51
CA TRP A 221 22.33 -10.64 7.64
C TRP A 221 23.65 -11.05 8.30
N ARG A 222 24.78 -10.75 7.65
CA ARG A 222 26.13 -11.05 8.18
C ARG A 222 27.20 -10.15 7.59
N ALA A 223 28.39 -10.17 8.20
CA ALA A 223 29.55 -9.53 7.61
C ALA A 223 30.02 -10.28 6.35
N PRO A 224 30.49 -9.59 5.30
CA PRO A 224 31.16 -10.21 4.18
C PRO A 224 32.54 -10.73 4.62
N LEU A 225 32.76 -12.04 4.52
CA LEU A 225 34.03 -12.68 4.90
C LEU A 225 34.69 -13.38 3.71
N ARG A 226 33.94 -14.25 3.03
CA ARG A 226 34.44 -15.06 1.90
C ARG A 226 33.46 -15.09 0.73
N GLN A 227 32.42 -14.27 0.78
CA GLN A 227 31.37 -14.23 -0.23
C GLN A 227 31.90 -13.65 -1.54
N THR A 228 31.52 -14.28 -2.64
CA THR A 228 31.77 -13.84 -4.01
C THR A 228 30.45 -13.74 -4.76
N GLY A 229 30.27 -12.69 -5.56
CA GLY A 229 29.06 -12.41 -6.31
C GLY A 229 28.37 -11.13 -5.86
N CYS A 230 27.12 -10.93 -6.29
CA CYS A 230 26.37 -9.73 -5.97
C CYS A 230 25.38 -9.96 -4.81
N PHE A 231 25.28 -8.97 -3.93
CA PHE A 231 24.48 -9.01 -2.71
C PHE A 231 23.80 -7.67 -2.46
N ILE A 232 22.66 -7.73 -1.75
CA ILE A 232 22.10 -6.57 -1.08
C ILE A 232 22.92 -6.29 0.17
N VAL A 233 23.21 -5.02 0.43
CA VAL A 233 23.99 -4.60 1.58
C VAL A 233 23.32 -3.49 2.37
N ARG A 234 23.64 -3.45 3.66
CA ARG A 234 23.39 -2.31 4.55
C ARG A 234 24.70 -1.72 5.00
N ARG A 235 24.82 -0.40 4.83
CA ARG A 235 25.97 0.40 5.25
C ARG A 235 25.52 1.36 6.35
N PRO A 236 26.21 1.41 7.50
CA PRO A 236 25.94 2.44 8.48
C PRO A 236 26.27 3.82 7.89
N GLN A 237 25.58 4.84 8.38
CA GLN A 237 25.89 6.25 8.12
C GLN A 237 25.92 7.00 9.45
N ALA A 238 26.63 8.12 9.51
CA ALA A 238 26.86 8.87 10.74
C ALA A 238 25.55 9.30 11.44
N TYR A 239 24.50 9.58 10.65
CA TYR A 239 23.18 9.96 11.14
C TYR A 239 22.09 9.30 10.29
N GLY A 240 21.01 8.82 10.92
CA GLY A 240 19.87 8.20 10.24
C GLY A 240 19.97 6.68 10.10
N ALA A 241 19.03 6.09 9.35
CA ALA A 241 18.96 4.64 9.15
C ALA A 241 20.02 4.15 8.17
N ASP A 242 20.52 2.91 8.33
CA ASP A 242 21.49 2.31 7.39
C ASP A 242 21.07 2.48 5.91
N LEU A 243 22.03 2.87 5.08
CA LEU A 243 21.87 2.98 3.63
C LEU A 243 21.75 1.59 3.01
N TRP A 244 20.85 1.46 2.05
CA TRP A 244 20.68 0.26 1.25
C TRP A 244 21.52 0.36 -0.01
N ALA A 245 22.12 -0.75 -0.44
CA ALA A 245 22.85 -0.79 -1.68
C ALA A 245 22.86 -2.19 -2.31
N TYR A 246 23.16 -2.24 -3.60
CA TYR A 246 23.50 -3.44 -4.34
C TYR A 246 25.00 -3.44 -4.64
N ALA A 247 25.70 -4.52 -4.31
CA ALA A 247 27.15 -4.55 -4.31
C ALA A 247 27.72 -5.87 -4.81
N ARG A 248 28.89 -5.82 -5.44
CA ARG A 248 29.66 -6.98 -5.87
C ARG A 248 30.83 -7.21 -4.94
N PHE A 249 30.98 -8.46 -4.51
CA PHE A 249 32.07 -8.92 -3.67
C PHE A 249 32.89 -9.99 -4.38
N ASN A 250 34.17 -10.05 -4.03
CA ASN A 250 35.08 -11.11 -4.41
C ASN A 250 35.90 -11.52 -3.19
N LEU A 251 35.70 -12.75 -2.72
CA LEU A 251 36.32 -13.29 -1.51
C LEU A 251 36.16 -12.35 -0.29
N GLY A 252 34.97 -11.77 -0.13
CA GLY A 252 34.64 -10.85 0.96
C GLY A 252 35.08 -9.40 0.75
N GLN A 253 35.85 -9.10 -0.30
CA GLN A 253 36.25 -7.73 -0.64
C GLN A 253 35.21 -7.06 -1.54
N LEU A 254 34.83 -5.82 -1.23
CA LEU A 254 33.89 -5.04 -2.02
C LEU A 254 34.57 -4.51 -3.29
N GLU A 255 34.05 -4.91 -4.46
CA GLU A 255 34.58 -4.46 -5.77
C GLU A 255 33.82 -3.27 -6.34
N ALA A 256 32.49 -3.27 -6.23
CA ALA A 256 31.63 -2.23 -6.80
C ALA A 256 30.32 -2.13 -6.02
N LEU A 257 29.71 -0.94 -6.02
CA LEU A 257 28.47 -0.68 -5.29
C LEU A 257 27.59 0.37 -5.98
N VAL A 258 26.28 0.18 -5.88
CA VAL A 258 25.24 1.14 -6.27
C VAL A 258 24.29 1.34 -5.10
N ASP A 259 24.14 2.59 -4.65
CA ASP A 259 23.20 2.95 -3.60
C ASP A 259 21.74 2.80 -4.05
N LEU A 260 20.89 2.47 -3.08
CA LEU A 260 19.45 2.36 -3.21
C LEU A 260 18.79 3.39 -2.25
N PRO A 261 17.76 4.12 -2.72
CA PRO A 261 17.11 3.96 -4.01
C PRO A 261 17.93 4.55 -5.17
N LEU A 262 17.70 4.03 -6.37
CA LEU A 262 18.33 4.58 -7.58
C LEU A 262 17.88 6.04 -7.79
N PRO A 263 18.72 6.91 -8.37
CA PRO A 263 18.32 8.28 -8.71
C PRO A 263 17.02 8.30 -9.54
N GLY A 264 16.07 9.15 -9.14
CA GLY A 264 14.75 9.25 -9.79
C GLY A 264 13.77 8.11 -9.44
N SER A 265 14.16 7.14 -8.63
CA SER A 265 13.25 6.11 -8.14
C SER A 265 12.28 6.70 -7.12
N ARG A 266 10.99 6.44 -7.30
CA ARG A 266 9.94 6.75 -6.31
C ARG A 266 9.92 5.80 -5.12
N TRP A 267 10.69 4.71 -5.17
CA TRP A 267 10.67 3.65 -4.16
C TRP A 267 11.70 3.90 -3.08
N ARG A 268 11.42 3.45 -1.86
CA ARG A 268 12.41 3.47 -0.78
C ARG A 268 13.55 2.51 -1.09
N GLY A 269 14.72 2.76 -0.51
CA GLY A 269 15.89 1.89 -0.67
C GLY A 269 15.60 0.44 -0.25
N CYS A 270 14.89 0.24 0.87
CA CYS A 270 14.48 -1.09 1.33
C CYS A 270 13.51 -1.79 0.38
N ASP A 271 12.53 -1.08 -0.19
CA ASP A 271 11.56 -1.65 -1.13
C ASP A 271 12.25 -2.19 -2.39
N SER A 272 13.22 -1.42 -2.90
CA SER A 272 14.05 -1.82 -4.04
C SER A 272 14.95 -3.01 -3.67
N ALA A 273 15.60 -2.94 -2.51
CA ALA A 273 16.51 -3.95 -2.02
C ALA A 273 15.82 -5.31 -1.81
N TRP A 274 14.64 -5.32 -1.19
CA TRP A 274 13.86 -6.55 -0.98
C TRP A 274 13.42 -7.18 -2.29
N ARG A 275 12.97 -6.40 -3.28
CA ARG A 275 12.62 -6.92 -4.61
C ARG A 275 13.84 -7.54 -5.32
N ILE A 276 14.99 -6.87 -5.30
CA ILE A 276 16.23 -7.39 -5.87
C ILE A 276 16.68 -8.66 -5.14
N GLN A 277 16.55 -8.70 -3.82
CA GLN A 277 16.89 -9.90 -3.05
C GLN A 277 16.03 -11.10 -3.45
N LEU A 278 14.72 -10.90 -3.59
CA LEU A 278 13.81 -11.95 -4.03
C LEU A 278 14.17 -12.46 -5.43
N ALA A 279 14.58 -11.56 -6.34
CA ALA A 279 15.09 -11.94 -7.65
C ALA A 279 16.39 -12.76 -7.54
N LEU A 280 17.34 -12.36 -6.69
CA LEU A 280 18.60 -13.10 -6.47
C LEU A 280 18.31 -14.53 -5.98
N ASP A 281 17.40 -14.66 -5.02
CA ASP A 281 16.96 -15.93 -4.45
C ASP A 281 16.32 -16.82 -5.53
N ALA A 282 15.43 -16.26 -6.35
CA ALA A 282 14.80 -16.97 -7.47
C ALA A 282 15.82 -17.39 -8.54
N ARG A 283 16.76 -16.52 -8.92
CA ARG A 283 17.83 -16.82 -9.89
C ARG A 283 18.77 -17.92 -9.37
N ALA A 284 18.96 -18.01 -8.07
CA ALA A 284 19.72 -19.08 -7.43
C ALA A 284 18.94 -20.41 -7.31
N GLY A 285 17.72 -20.50 -7.86
CA GLY A 285 16.86 -21.68 -7.75
C GLY A 285 16.28 -21.90 -6.35
N ARG A 286 16.27 -20.85 -5.51
CA ARG A 286 15.80 -20.88 -4.13
C ARG A 286 14.87 -19.70 -3.83
N PRO A 287 13.79 -19.51 -4.60
CA PRO A 287 12.85 -18.41 -4.38
C PRO A 287 12.31 -18.45 -2.95
N GLN A 288 12.04 -17.26 -2.39
CA GLN A 288 11.41 -17.18 -1.07
C GLN A 288 10.03 -17.82 -1.13
N ARG A 289 9.68 -18.52 -0.06
CA ARG A 289 8.40 -19.21 0.04
C ARG A 289 7.46 -18.50 1.02
N TYR A 290 6.18 -18.64 0.75
CA TYR A 290 5.11 -18.22 1.65
C TYR A 290 4.12 -19.37 1.84
N ARG A 291 3.43 -19.37 2.97
CA ARG A 291 2.46 -20.41 3.30
C ARG A 291 1.05 -19.88 3.07
N VAL A 292 0.19 -20.70 2.47
CA VAL A 292 -1.24 -20.41 2.37
C VAL A 292 -2.03 -21.37 3.25
N ARG A 293 -2.90 -20.84 4.10
CA ARG A 293 -3.85 -21.61 4.91
C ARG A 293 -5.26 -21.29 4.46
N SER A 294 -5.94 -22.26 3.88
CA SER A 294 -7.23 -22.03 3.23
C SER A 294 -8.39 -22.57 4.08
N THR A 295 -9.51 -21.87 4.03
CA THR A 295 -10.85 -22.32 4.42
C THR A 295 -11.78 -22.15 3.22
N ASP A 296 -13.04 -22.58 3.33
CA ASP A 296 -14.01 -22.46 2.23
C ASP A 296 -14.28 -20.99 1.81
N ALA A 297 -14.12 -20.05 2.74
CA ALA A 297 -14.42 -18.64 2.50
C ALA A 297 -13.17 -17.77 2.29
N PHE A 298 -12.05 -18.12 2.92
CA PHE A 298 -10.87 -17.27 2.98
C PHE A 298 -9.56 -18.05 2.87
N SER A 299 -8.49 -17.37 2.49
CA SER A 299 -7.14 -17.89 2.58
C SER A 299 -6.23 -16.89 3.28
N ASP A 300 -5.47 -17.37 4.26
CA ASP A 300 -4.44 -16.61 4.96
C ASP A 300 -3.09 -16.84 4.29
N PHE A 301 -2.45 -15.78 3.80
CA PHE A 301 -1.12 -15.76 3.22
C PHE A 301 -0.12 -15.36 4.31
N ASP A 302 0.70 -16.30 4.77
CA ASP A 302 1.74 -16.07 5.77
C ASP A 302 3.10 -15.90 5.07
N LEU A 303 3.68 -14.71 5.17
CA LEU A 303 4.96 -14.36 4.54
C LEU A 303 6.09 -14.39 5.57
N PHE A 304 7.25 -14.94 5.19
CA PHE A 304 8.44 -15.04 6.05
C PHE A 304 9.55 -14.05 5.67
N PHE A 305 9.40 -13.39 4.53
CA PHE A 305 10.30 -12.36 4.01
C PHE A 305 9.57 -11.01 3.94
N PRO A 306 10.25 -9.87 4.19
CA PRO A 306 9.64 -8.55 4.09
C PRO A 306 9.07 -8.27 2.69
N LEU A 307 7.91 -7.63 2.64
CA LEU A 307 7.34 -7.14 1.39
C LEU A 307 7.70 -5.67 1.17
N PRO A 308 8.04 -5.27 -0.07
CA PRO A 308 8.02 -3.87 -0.45
C PRO A 308 6.66 -3.21 -0.13
N SER A 309 6.69 -1.93 0.20
CA SER A 309 5.50 -1.15 0.58
C SER A 309 4.33 -1.29 -0.40
N TRP A 310 4.60 -1.24 -1.71
CA TRP A 310 3.58 -1.38 -2.75
C TRP A 310 2.91 -2.76 -2.78
N ALA A 311 3.67 -3.82 -2.48
CA ALA A 311 3.13 -5.16 -2.43
C ALA A 311 2.30 -5.39 -1.16
N ARG A 312 2.80 -4.90 -0.01
CA ARG A 312 2.03 -4.88 1.24
C ARG A 312 0.72 -4.10 1.08
N ARG A 313 0.77 -2.94 0.43
CA ARG A 313 -0.42 -2.13 0.13
C ARG A 313 -1.40 -2.90 -0.74
N ARG A 314 -0.95 -3.56 -1.82
CA ARG A 314 -1.82 -4.40 -2.65
C ARG A 314 -2.54 -5.47 -1.83
N LEU A 315 -1.79 -6.26 -1.06
CA LEU A 315 -2.37 -7.33 -0.27
C LEU A 315 -3.32 -6.83 0.83
N GLY A 316 -3.06 -5.64 1.40
CA GLY A 316 -3.92 -5.01 2.40
C GLY A 316 -5.15 -4.28 1.83
N VAL A 317 -5.14 -3.96 0.53
CA VAL A 317 -6.28 -3.40 -0.19
C VAL A 317 -7.21 -4.51 -0.67
N VAL A 318 -6.66 -5.59 -1.22
CA VAL A 318 -7.41 -6.74 -1.72
C VAL A 318 -7.87 -7.63 -0.55
N GLY A 319 -6.95 -7.98 0.34
CA GLY A 319 -7.17 -8.75 1.56
C GLY A 319 -6.91 -7.92 2.82
N GLU A 320 -7.05 -8.48 4.02
CA GLU A 320 -6.89 -7.82 5.33
C GLU A 320 -5.55 -8.19 5.95
N GLU A 321 -4.75 -7.23 6.41
CA GLU A 321 -3.57 -7.55 7.21
C GLU A 321 -3.99 -8.06 8.60
N ARG A 322 -3.46 -9.22 8.99
CA ARG A 322 -3.77 -9.89 10.25
C ARG A 322 -2.57 -9.85 11.18
N LYS A 323 -2.84 -9.96 12.48
CA LYS A 323 -1.77 -10.20 13.47
C LYS A 323 -0.99 -11.46 13.08
N PRO A 324 0.33 -11.36 12.82
CA PRO A 324 1.10 -12.49 12.37
C PRO A 324 1.24 -13.55 13.48
N ALA A 325 1.19 -14.83 13.08
CA ALA A 325 1.44 -15.97 13.94
C ALA A 325 2.58 -16.82 13.34
N ASN A 326 3.73 -16.86 14.01
CA ASN A 326 4.94 -17.58 13.55
C ASN A 326 5.38 -17.22 12.12
N CYS A 327 5.08 -16.00 11.66
CA CYS A 327 5.47 -15.44 10.38
C CYS A 327 5.82 -13.96 10.55
N LEU A 328 6.29 -13.29 9.49
CA LEU A 328 6.61 -11.88 9.54
C LEU A 328 5.37 -11.00 9.34
N MET A 329 4.47 -11.41 8.46
CA MET A 329 3.21 -10.75 8.15
C MET A 329 2.20 -11.79 7.63
N SER A 330 0.92 -11.52 7.84
CA SER A 330 -0.17 -12.40 7.42
C SER A 330 -1.29 -11.59 6.79
N PHE A 331 -1.85 -12.06 5.67
CA PHE A 331 -2.96 -11.39 4.99
C PHE A 331 -4.09 -12.36 4.72
N ARG A 332 -5.31 -12.00 5.12
CA ARG A 332 -6.53 -12.76 4.85
C ARG A 332 -7.19 -12.28 3.58
N MET A 333 -7.38 -13.17 2.61
CA MET A 333 -7.97 -12.85 1.31
C MET A 333 -9.25 -13.66 1.09
N PRO A 334 -10.28 -13.07 0.48
CA PRO A 334 -11.42 -13.82 -0.07
C PRO A 334 -10.96 -14.91 -1.04
N ALA A 335 -11.63 -16.08 -1.01
CA ALA A 335 -11.25 -17.23 -1.84
C ALA A 335 -11.16 -16.91 -3.35
N ASN A 336 -12.08 -16.08 -3.86
CA ASN A 336 -12.12 -15.66 -5.27
C ASN A 336 -10.96 -14.75 -5.70
N GLN A 337 -10.17 -14.21 -4.77
CA GLN A 337 -9.04 -13.32 -5.06
C GLN A 337 -7.69 -14.02 -4.96
N VAL A 338 -7.66 -15.24 -4.41
CA VAL A 338 -6.43 -15.97 -4.08
C VAL A 338 -5.53 -16.17 -5.30
N ASP A 339 -6.06 -16.64 -6.42
CA ASP A 339 -5.23 -16.99 -7.58
C ASP A 339 -4.58 -15.76 -8.23
N ALA A 340 -5.29 -14.64 -8.27
CA ALA A 340 -4.75 -13.37 -8.76
C ALA A 340 -3.57 -12.89 -7.90
N GLU A 341 -3.67 -13.06 -6.58
CA GLU A 341 -2.66 -12.58 -5.64
C GLU A 341 -1.47 -13.55 -5.53
N ARG A 342 -1.69 -14.85 -5.75
CA ARG A 342 -0.61 -15.82 -6.01
C ARG A 342 0.17 -15.48 -7.27
N ALA A 343 -0.52 -15.17 -8.37
CA ALA A 343 0.11 -14.76 -9.62
C ALA A 343 0.90 -13.47 -9.42
N PHE A 344 0.35 -12.47 -8.73
CA PHE A 344 1.05 -11.24 -8.40
C PHE A 344 2.35 -11.49 -7.60
N LEU A 345 2.29 -12.28 -6.52
CA LEU A 345 3.47 -12.60 -5.71
C LEU A 345 4.55 -13.35 -6.51
N ARG A 346 4.14 -14.24 -7.42
CA ARG A 346 5.06 -14.95 -8.33
C ARG A 346 5.68 -14.00 -9.36
N ASP A 347 4.86 -13.21 -10.05
CA ASP A 347 5.27 -12.49 -11.26
C ASP A 347 6.01 -11.18 -10.94
N TYR A 348 5.66 -10.52 -9.83
CA TYR A 348 6.29 -9.25 -9.43
C TYR A 348 7.38 -9.38 -8.36
N LEU A 349 7.31 -10.45 -7.57
CA LEU A 349 8.14 -10.67 -6.39
C LEU A 349 8.80 -12.05 -6.35
N TYR A 350 8.62 -12.90 -7.36
CA TYR A 350 9.34 -14.17 -7.50
C TYR A 350 9.14 -15.14 -6.31
N PHE A 351 8.04 -15.00 -5.58
CA PHE A 351 7.70 -15.91 -4.50
C PHE A 351 7.17 -17.23 -5.04
N GLU A 352 7.35 -18.29 -4.24
CA GLU A 352 6.69 -19.59 -4.43
C GLU A 352 5.76 -19.90 -3.25
N CYS A 353 4.61 -20.50 -3.53
CA CYS A 353 3.76 -21.05 -2.48
C CYS A 353 4.38 -22.34 -1.93
N GLU A 354 4.40 -22.50 -0.61
CA GLU A 354 4.67 -23.80 0.01
C GLU A 354 3.64 -24.83 -0.49
N LYS A 355 4.13 -26.04 -0.77
CA LYS A 355 3.27 -27.17 -1.15
C LYS A 355 2.49 -27.69 0.03
#